data_AF-A0A443S735-F1
#
_entry.id   AF-A0A443S735-F1
#
_cell.length_a   1.000
_cell.length_b   1.000
_cell.length_c   1.000
_cell.angle_alpha   90.00
_cell.angle_beta   90.00
_cell.angle_gamma   90.00
#
_symmetry.space_group_name_H-M   'P 1'
#
loop_
_entity.id
_entity.type
_entity.pdbx_description
1 polymer ?
#
loop_
_entity_poly.entity_id
_entity_poly.type
_entity_poly.pdbx_seq_one_letter_code
_entity_poly.pdbx_strand_id
1 'polypeptide(L)'
;MLIFLFVVVVFSGCFLAQSGFEKEIQFLKELNENQSQTANLVTKASWNYKSDLTEENQKHYLEALAKAEEVELAYWNKLIKFNWNKLPDANVKRQFDKLVVLGSAALTPEKRKKYSLIISRMSSIYG
;
A
#
# COMPACT_ATOMS: atom_id res chain seq x y z
N MET A 1 -18.99 14.13 -43.97
CA MET A 1 -17.73 13.35 -43.81
C MET A 1 -16.74 13.97 -42.82
N LEU A 2 -16.56 15.30 -42.74
CA LEU A 2 -15.60 15.93 -41.81
C LEU A 2 -15.93 15.77 -40.31
N ILE A 3 -17.21 15.77 -39.92
CA ILE A 3 -17.63 15.61 -38.51
C ILE A 3 -17.34 14.20 -37.99
N PHE A 4 -17.55 13.17 -38.81
CA PHE A 4 -17.24 11.78 -38.45
C PHE A 4 -15.73 11.56 -38.26
N LEU A 5 -14.91 12.22 -39.08
CA LEU A 5 -13.45 12.14 -38.99
C LEU A 5 -12.92 12.82 -37.72
N PHE A 6 -13.53 13.95 -37.31
CA PHE A 6 -13.21 14.62 -36.05
C PHE A 6 -13.60 13.80 -34.82
N VAL A 7 -14.78 13.17 -34.81
CA VAL A 7 -15.23 12.32 -33.70
C VAL A 7 -14.33 11.08 -33.55
N VAL A 8 -13.92 10.45 -34.65
CA VAL A 8 -13.01 9.29 -34.64
C VAL A 8 -11.60 9.68 -34.12
N VAL A 9 -11.08 10.85 -34.51
CA VAL A 9 -9.77 11.33 -34.02
C VAL A 9 -9.81 11.66 -32.52
N VAL A 10 -10.91 12.27 -32.02
CA VAL A 10 -11.08 12.52 -30.59
C VAL A 10 -11.22 11.22 -29.79
N PHE A 11 -11.99 10.25 -30.30
CA PHE A 11 -12.14 8.94 -29.67
C PHE A 11 -10.82 8.16 -29.65
N SER A 12 -10.06 8.19 -30.75
CA SER A 12 -8.76 7.52 -30.86
C SER A 12 -7.69 8.16 -29.98
N GLY A 13 -7.68 9.50 -29.87
CA GLY A 13 -6.79 10.23 -28.96
C GLY A 13 -7.06 9.95 -27.49
N CYS A 14 -8.33 9.84 -27.09
CA CYS A 14 -8.69 9.47 -25.72
C CYS A 14 -8.32 8.02 -25.40
N PHE A 15 -8.43 7.11 -26.38
CA PHE A 15 -8.05 5.70 -26.23
C PHE A 15 -6.53 5.51 -26.09
N LEU A 16 -5.72 6.23 -26.87
CA LEU A 16 -4.25 6.18 -26.78
C LEU A 16 -3.73 6.75 -25.46
N ALA A 17 -4.38 7.78 -24.90
CA ALA A 17 -4.05 8.31 -23.59
C ALA A 17 -4.35 7.30 -22.46
N GLN A 18 -5.38 6.46 -22.63
CA GLN A 18 -5.77 5.47 -21.63
C GLN A 18 -4.90 4.20 -21.69
N SER A 19 -4.41 3.80 -22.87
CA SER A 19 -3.49 2.67 -23.02
C SER A 19 -2.10 2.91 -22.40
N GLY A 20 -1.72 4.17 -22.18
CA GLY A 20 -0.40 4.53 -21.66
C GLY A 20 -0.17 4.19 -20.17
N PHE A 21 -1.24 3.96 -19.40
CA PHE A 21 -1.18 3.85 -17.93
C PHE A 21 -1.78 2.56 -17.35
N GLU A 22 -1.96 1.55 -18.20
CA GLU A 22 -2.52 0.25 -17.79
C GLU A 22 -1.67 -0.43 -16.71
N LYS A 23 -0.35 -0.24 -16.75
CA LYS A 23 0.59 -0.82 -15.78
C LYS A 23 0.40 -0.25 -14.39
N GLU A 24 0.17 1.06 -14.28
CA GLU A 24 -0.12 1.75 -13.02
C GLU A 24 -1.43 1.27 -12.42
N ILE A 25 -2.47 1.11 -13.25
CA ILE A 25 -3.78 0.62 -12.81
C ILE A 25 -3.68 -0.83 -12.35
N GLN A 26 -2.99 -1.68 -13.12
CA GLN A 26 -2.77 -3.08 -12.77
C GLN A 26 -1.96 -3.22 -11.48
N PHE A 27 -0.91 -2.40 -11.31
CA PHE A 27 -0.13 -2.34 -10.09
C PHE A 27 -0.98 -1.97 -8.87
N LEU A 28 -1.86 -0.96 -8.98
CA LEU A 28 -2.75 -0.58 -7.89
C LEU A 28 -3.74 -1.70 -7.52
N LYS A 29 -4.24 -2.47 -8.49
CA LYS A 29 -5.10 -3.63 -8.22
C LYS A 29 -4.37 -4.70 -7.41
N GLU A 30 -3.17 -5.09 -7.86
CA GLU A 30 -2.34 -6.07 -7.17
C GLU A 30 -1.96 -5.61 -5.77
N LEU A 31 -1.61 -4.32 -5.62
CA LEU A 31 -1.29 -3.73 -4.34
C LEU A 31 -2.50 -3.73 -3.40
N ASN A 32 -3.68 -3.38 -3.89
CA ASN A 32 -4.91 -3.36 -3.09
C ASN A 32 -5.30 -4.77 -2.61
N GLU A 33 -5.19 -5.78 -3.47
CA GLU A 33 -5.43 -7.17 -3.08
C GLU A 33 -4.46 -7.63 -1.98
N ASN A 34 -3.16 -7.36 -2.16
CA ASN A 34 -2.16 -7.71 -1.17
C ASN A 34 -2.35 -6.96 0.16
N GLN A 35 -2.56 -5.65 0.11
CA GLN A 35 -2.77 -4.83 1.30
C GLN A 35 -4.02 -5.26 2.06
N SER A 36 -5.11 -5.60 1.37
CA SER A 36 -6.33 -6.11 2.01
C SER A 36 -6.06 -7.40 2.79
N GLN A 37 -5.35 -8.36 2.20
CA GLN A 37 -4.99 -9.62 2.86
C GLN A 37 -4.06 -9.39 4.06
N THR A 38 -3.00 -8.61 3.85
CA THR A 38 -2.02 -8.28 4.90
C THR A 38 -2.66 -7.52 6.06
N ALA A 39 -3.51 -6.53 5.77
CA ALA A 39 -4.24 -5.76 6.77
C ALA A 39 -5.17 -6.66 7.58
N ASN A 40 -5.87 -7.60 6.93
CA ASN A 40 -6.70 -8.57 7.63
C ASN A 40 -5.89 -9.43 8.62
N LEU A 41 -4.74 -9.94 8.19
CA LEU A 41 -3.85 -10.77 9.01
C LEU A 41 -3.31 -9.99 10.22
N VAL A 42 -2.76 -8.80 9.99
CA VAL A 42 -2.21 -7.96 11.07
C VAL A 42 -3.31 -7.51 12.02
N THR A 43 -4.48 -7.13 11.51
CA THR A 43 -5.61 -6.72 12.35
C THR A 43 -6.09 -7.85 13.25
N LYS A 44 -6.21 -9.07 12.72
CA LYS A 44 -6.57 -10.25 13.52
C LYS A 44 -5.53 -10.54 14.60
N ALA A 45 -4.25 -10.55 14.26
CA ALA A 45 -3.19 -10.78 15.24
C ALA A 45 -3.15 -9.67 16.31
N SER A 46 -3.34 -8.41 15.91
CA SER A 46 -3.47 -7.29 16.84
C SER A 46 -4.68 -7.43 17.75
N TRP A 47 -5.83 -7.87 17.22
CA TRP A 47 -7.03 -8.09 18.00
C TRP A 47 -6.80 -9.15 19.05
N ASN A 48 -6.26 -10.32 18.67
CA ASN A 48 -5.96 -11.41 19.59
C ASN A 48 -5.06 -10.94 20.75
N TYR A 49 -3.99 -10.20 20.45
CA TYR A 49 -3.12 -9.66 21.49
C TYR A 49 -3.82 -8.65 22.39
N LYS A 50 -4.61 -7.73 21.83
CA LYS A 50 -5.32 -6.72 22.62
C LYS A 50 -6.45 -7.30 23.47
N SER A 51 -7.10 -8.37 23.01
CA SER A 51 -8.13 -9.07 23.79
C SER A 51 -7.55 -10.04 24.82
N ASP A 52 -6.31 -10.50 24.62
CA ASP A 52 -5.62 -11.46 25.47
C ASP A 52 -4.11 -11.18 25.48
N LEU A 53 -3.68 -10.42 26.51
CA LEU A 53 -2.33 -9.83 26.64
C LEU A 53 -1.26 -10.85 27.07
N THR A 54 -1.09 -11.91 26.29
CA THR A 54 -0.04 -12.93 26.48
C THR A 54 1.21 -12.63 25.66
N GLU A 55 2.37 -13.12 26.11
CA GLU A 55 3.64 -13.02 25.35
C GLU A 55 3.56 -13.75 24.00
N GLU A 56 2.82 -14.86 23.93
CA GLU A 56 2.60 -15.63 22.70
C GLU A 56 1.81 -14.81 21.68
N ASN A 57 0.68 -14.22 22.09
CA ASN A 57 -0.11 -13.35 21.19
C ASN A 57 0.67 -12.10 20.78
N GLN A 58 1.47 -11.55 21.69
CA GLN A 58 2.37 -10.43 21.38
C GLN A 58 3.36 -10.80 20.28
N LYS A 59 4.00 -11.96 20.41
CA LYS A 59 4.96 -12.47 19.43
C LYS A 59 4.29 -12.66 18.07
N HIS A 60 3.11 -13.29 18.02
CA HIS A 60 2.36 -13.47 16.77
C HIS A 60 1.98 -12.14 16.10
N TYR A 61 1.55 -11.15 16.90
CA TYR A 61 1.29 -9.82 16.40
C TYR A 61 2.53 -9.15 15.80
N LEU A 62 3.66 -9.19 16.51
CA LEU A 62 4.92 -8.59 16.05
C LEU A 62 5.46 -9.28 14.79
N GLU A 63 5.32 -10.60 14.68
CA GLU A 63 5.70 -11.36 13.48
C GLU A 63 4.81 -11.02 12.28
N ALA A 64 3.50 -10.91 12.48
CA ALA A 64 2.57 -10.51 11.42
C ALA A 64 2.88 -9.08 10.93
N LEU A 65 3.13 -8.16 11.87
CA LEU A 65 3.48 -6.78 11.56
C LEU A 65 4.81 -6.69 10.79
N ALA A 66 5.84 -7.43 11.21
CA ALA A 66 7.14 -7.42 10.53
C ALA A 66 7.02 -7.90 9.07
N LYS A 67 6.28 -8.99 8.82
CA LYS A 67 6.02 -9.50 7.47
C LYS A 67 5.26 -8.48 6.62
N ALA A 68 4.30 -7.78 7.21
CA ALA A 68 3.55 -6.73 6.52
C ALA A 68 4.45 -5.58 6.07
N GLU A 69 5.32 -5.08 6.95
CA GLU A 69 6.24 -3.98 6.66
C GLU A 69 7.29 -4.36 5.59
N GLU A 70 7.73 -5.62 5.55
CA GLU A 70 8.63 -6.13 4.50
C GLU A 70 7.96 -6.11 3.13
N VAL A 71 6.72 -6.58 3.06
CA VAL A 71 5.92 -6.57 1.83
C VAL A 71 5.63 -5.13 1.39
N GLU A 72 5.26 -4.26 2.32
CA GLU A 72 5.01 -2.83 2.06
C GLU A 72 6.24 -2.14 1.45
N LEU A 73 7.43 -2.37 2.03
CA LEU A 73 8.70 -1.86 1.49
C LEU A 73 8.95 -2.37 0.06
N ALA A 74 8.67 -3.65 -0.22
CA ALA A 74 8.85 -4.23 -1.54
C ALA A 74 7.92 -3.59 -2.59
N TYR A 75 6.65 -3.36 -2.25
CA TYR A 75 5.72 -2.66 -3.13
C TYR A 75 6.08 -1.18 -3.31
N TRP A 76 6.51 -0.50 -2.24
CA TRP A 76 6.93 0.89 -2.31
C TRP A 76 8.13 1.09 -3.26
N ASN A 77 9.11 0.19 -3.21
CA ASN A 77 10.25 0.20 -4.14
C ASN A 77 9.84 0.06 -5.62
N LYS A 78 8.69 -0.57 -5.90
CA LYS A 78 8.10 -0.60 -7.25
C LYS A 78 7.33 0.70 -7.53
N LEU A 79 6.57 1.16 -6.55
CA LEU A 79 5.70 2.34 -6.63
C LEU A 79 6.45 3.61 -7.04
N ILE A 80 7.61 3.87 -6.42
CA ILE A 80 8.40 5.09 -6.68
C ILE A 80 8.99 5.16 -8.09
N LYS A 81 8.98 4.06 -8.84
CA LYS A 81 9.50 4.00 -10.21
C LYS A 81 8.47 4.49 -11.24
N PHE A 82 7.20 4.58 -10.87
CA PHE A 82 6.15 5.08 -11.77
C PHE A 82 6.18 6.60 -11.89
N ASN A 83 5.94 7.12 -13.09
CA ASN A 83 5.78 8.56 -13.31
C ASN A 83 4.33 9.01 -13.08
N TRP A 84 3.81 8.73 -11.89
CA TRP A 84 2.41 8.90 -11.52
C TRP A 84 1.94 10.37 -11.54
N ASN A 85 2.87 11.33 -11.50
CA ASN A 85 2.54 12.76 -11.60
C ASN A 85 1.88 13.16 -12.92
N LYS A 86 2.14 12.41 -14.00
CA LYS A 86 1.62 12.64 -15.35
C LYS A 86 0.30 11.90 -15.64
N LEU A 87 -0.24 11.18 -14.65
CA LEU A 87 -1.50 10.45 -14.82
C LEU A 87 -2.67 11.42 -15.05
N PRO A 88 -3.52 11.18 -16.06
CA PRO A 88 -4.68 12.02 -16.35
C PRO A 88 -5.81 11.81 -15.33
N ASP A 89 -5.93 10.61 -14.76
CA ASP A 89 -6.95 10.29 -13.76
C ASP A 89 -6.53 10.78 -12.36
N ALA A 90 -7.29 11.75 -11.84
CA ALA A 90 -7.07 12.34 -10.53
C ALA A 90 -7.24 11.35 -9.36
N ASN A 91 -8.12 10.35 -9.49
CA ASN A 91 -8.33 9.33 -8.46
C ASN A 91 -7.15 8.37 -8.38
N VAL A 92 -6.63 7.95 -9.54
CA VAL A 92 -5.43 7.11 -9.61
C VAL A 92 -4.23 7.89 -9.06
N LYS A 93 -4.06 9.14 -9.50
CA LYS A 93 -2.99 10.02 -9.00
C LYS A 93 -3.04 10.21 -7.48
N ARG A 94 -4.22 10.40 -6.91
CA ARG A 94 -4.43 10.53 -5.45
C ARG A 94 -4.02 9.26 -4.70
N GLN A 95 -4.28 8.08 -5.26
CA GLN A 95 -3.85 6.81 -4.65
C GLN A 95 -2.32 6.73 -4.59
N PHE A 96 -1.63 7.03 -5.69
CA PHE A 96 -0.16 7.09 -5.69
C PHE A 96 0.39 8.09 -4.68
N ASP A 97 -0.15 9.30 -4.64
CA ASP A 97 0.26 10.35 -3.69
C ASP A 97 0.20 9.88 -2.23
N LYS A 98 -0.85 9.15 -1.85
CA LYS A 98 -0.98 8.56 -0.51
C LYS A 98 0.03 7.45 -0.24
N LEU A 99 0.28 6.60 -1.23
CA LEU A 99 1.12 5.42 -1.10
C LEU A 99 2.63 5.72 -1.16
N VAL A 100 3.03 6.92 -1.61
CA VAL A 100 4.44 7.36 -1.57
C VAL A 100 4.96 7.52 -0.14
N VAL A 101 4.09 7.77 0.84
CA VAL A 101 4.49 7.90 2.24
C VAL A 101 4.58 6.51 2.88
N LEU A 102 5.79 6.02 3.10
CA LEU A 102 6.07 4.64 3.55
C LEU A 102 5.89 4.40 5.07
N GLY A 103 5.89 5.46 5.90
CA GLY A 103 5.73 5.31 7.35
C GLY A 103 6.88 4.55 8.04
N SER A 104 6.55 3.65 8.98
CA SER A 104 7.54 2.89 9.78
C SER A 104 8.38 1.93 8.95
N ALA A 105 7.84 1.42 7.84
CA ALA A 105 8.54 0.53 6.92
C ALA A 105 9.81 1.17 6.31
N ALA A 106 9.94 2.50 6.34
CA ALA A 106 11.14 3.22 5.89
C ALA A 106 12.36 3.05 6.82
N LEU A 107 12.16 2.65 8.08
CA LEU A 107 13.26 2.45 9.03
C LEU A 107 14.05 1.18 8.70
N THR A 108 15.30 1.10 9.19
CA THR A 108 16.10 -0.13 9.10
C THR A 108 15.43 -1.27 9.88
N PRO A 109 15.65 -2.55 9.50
CA PRO A 109 15.00 -3.68 10.18
C PRO A 109 15.16 -3.69 11.70
N GLU A 110 16.35 -3.33 12.20
CA GLU A 110 16.63 -3.21 13.63
C GLU A 110 15.79 -2.10 14.29
N LYS A 111 15.73 -0.92 13.67
CA LYS A 111 14.95 0.22 14.18
C LYS A 111 13.46 -0.05 14.12
N ARG A 112 12.96 -0.72 13.07
CA ARG A 112 11.55 -1.17 12.96
C ARG A 112 11.19 -2.13 14.08
N LYS A 113 11.99 -3.17 14.29
CA LYS A 113 11.78 -4.13 15.38
C LYS A 113 11.75 -3.44 16.74
N LYS A 114 12.69 -2.52 16.99
CA LYS A 114 12.73 -1.74 18.23
C LYS A 114 11.49 -0.84 18.39
N TYR A 115 11.09 -0.15 17.32
CA TYR A 115 9.91 0.71 17.30
C TYR A 115 8.63 -0.08 17.65
N SER A 116 8.37 -1.19 16.96
CA SER A 116 7.19 -2.03 17.19
C SER A 116 7.17 -2.65 18.59
N LEU A 117 8.33 -3.06 19.10
CA LEU A 117 8.45 -3.58 20.47
C LEU A 117 8.14 -2.51 21.52
N ILE A 118 8.64 -1.28 21.35
CA ILE A 118 8.38 -0.17 22.28
C ILE A 118 6.87 0.14 22.30
N ILE A 119 6.24 0.25 21.13
CA ILE A 119 4.79 0.51 21.05
C ILE A 119 4.00 -0.61 21.73
N SER A 120 4.35 -1.87 21.47
CA SER A 120 3.66 -3.00 22.08
C SER A 120 3.81 -3.00 23.61
N ARG A 121 5.00 -2.70 24.13
CA ARG A 121 5.24 -2.59 25.58
C ARG A 121 4.52 -1.41 26.22
N MET A 122 4.44 -0.27 25.53
CA MET A 122 3.64 0.85 26.00
C MET A 122 2.16 0.49 26.05
N SER A 123 1.66 -0.20 25.01
CA SER A 123 0.28 -0.66 24.96
C SER A 123 -0.05 -1.67 26.06
N SER A 124 0.88 -2.52 26.49
CA SER A 124 0.62 -3.46 27.59
C SER A 124 0.62 -2.80 28.97
N ILE A 125 1.22 -1.61 29.11
CA ILE A 125 1.25 -0.86 30.37
C ILE A 125 0.01 0.03 30.52
N TYR A 126 -0.48 0.59 29.41
CA TYR A 126 -1.54 1.62 29.41
C TYR A 126 -2.86 1.20 28.77
N GLY A 127 -2.88 0.09 28.01
CA GLY A 127 -4.08 -0.44 27.37
C GLY A 127 -4.79 -1.45 28.26
#